data_AF-A0A1C5LR43-F1
#
_entry.id   AF-A0A1C5LR43-F1
#
_cell.length_a   1.000
_cell.length_b   1.000
_cell.length_c   1.000
_cell.angle_alpha   90.00
_cell.angle_beta   90.00
_cell.angle_gamma   90.00
#
_symmetry.space_group_name_H-M   'P 1'
#
loop_
_entity.id
_entity.type
_entity.pdbx_description
1 polymer ?
#
loop_
_entity_poly.entity_id
_entity_poly.type
_entity_poly.pdbx_seq_one_letter_code
_entity_poly.pdbx_strand_id
1 'polypeptide(L)'
;MATIDLIVLGMLKKEPLSAYDLQKLVEYRNISKWVKISTPSIYKKVIQLEEKGYISSHIEREGKMPEKSVYSLTEKGKRQFEKLMLEISCKPINIFLDFNAVIVNLDSMPRERQQECLDNIESSMEVLKKYLEENIALKKSKEDIPVTGMAVLQQQYTLAEAIEEWIASLKKEINS
;
A
#
# COMPACT_ATOMS: atom_id res chain seq x y z
N MET A 1 2.64 0.93 -13.65
CA MET A 1 3.64 1.39 -12.66
C MET A 1 4.40 0.17 -12.19
N ALA A 2 5.73 0.21 -12.10
CA ALA A 2 6.56 -0.95 -11.73
C ALA A 2 6.13 -1.65 -10.42
N THR A 3 5.58 -0.89 -9.47
CA THR A 3 5.17 -1.41 -8.15
C THR A 3 3.98 -2.37 -8.22
N ILE A 4 2.94 -2.08 -9.02
CA ILE A 4 1.79 -2.99 -9.13
C ILE A 4 2.19 -4.28 -9.87
N ASP A 5 3.09 -4.17 -10.85
CA ASP A 5 3.67 -5.32 -11.54
C ASP A 5 4.39 -6.22 -10.50
N LEU A 6 5.21 -5.65 -9.61
CA LEU A 6 5.89 -6.41 -8.55
C LEU A 6 4.92 -7.11 -7.59
N ILE A 7 3.85 -6.43 -7.16
CA ILE A 7 2.83 -7.02 -6.27
C ILE A 7 2.15 -8.22 -6.96
N VAL A 8 1.69 -8.07 -8.20
CA VAL A 8 1.00 -9.14 -8.93
C VAL A 8 1.94 -10.33 -9.18
N LEU A 9 3.16 -10.08 -9.68
CA LEU A 9 4.15 -11.14 -9.91
C LEU A 9 4.53 -11.85 -8.61
N GLY A 10 4.63 -11.12 -7.49
CA GLY A 10 4.93 -11.68 -6.17
C GLY A 10 3.81 -12.56 -5.61
N MET A 11 2.53 -12.22 -5.87
CA MET A 11 1.40 -13.09 -5.54
C MET A 11 1.42 -14.37 -6.36
N LEU A 12 1.60 -14.25 -7.69
CA LEU A 12 1.66 -15.38 -8.62
C LEU A 12 2.91 -16.26 -8.44
N LYS A 13 3.97 -15.74 -7.82
CA LYS A 13 5.14 -16.52 -7.41
C LYS A 13 4.83 -17.50 -6.29
N LYS A 14 3.83 -17.19 -5.44
CA LYS A 14 3.42 -18.07 -4.33
C LYS A 14 2.50 -19.19 -4.83
N GLU A 15 1.50 -18.83 -5.63
CA GLU A 15 0.52 -19.76 -6.16
C GLU A 15 -0.15 -19.20 -7.43
N PRO A 16 -0.64 -20.07 -8.34
CA PRO A 16 -1.48 -19.65 -9.45
C PRO A 16 -2.80 -19.04 -8.96
N LEU A 17 -3.20 -17.91 -9.55
CA LEU A 17 -4.40 -17.17 -9.13
C LEU A 17 -5.14 -16.60 -10.34
N SER A 18 -6.45 -16.44 -10.21
CA SER A 18 -7.19 -15.62 -11.18
C SER A 18 -7.00 -14.12 -10.92
N ALA A 19 -7.37 -13.29 -11.90
CA ALA A 19 -7.41 -11.84 -11.72
C ALA A 19 -8.34 -11.41 -10.57
N TYR A 20 -9.43 -12.14 -10.35
CA TYR A 20 -10.36 -11.89 -9.25
C TYR A 20 -9.74 -12.18 -7.88
N ASP A 21 -9.03 -13.30 -7.76
CA ASP A 21 -8.39 -13.68 -6.49
C ASP A 21 -7.23 -12.72 -6.18
N LEU A 22 -6.47 -12.29 -7.18
CA LEU A 22 -5.45 -11.25 -7.05
C LEU A 22 -6.05 -9.95 -6.52
N GLN A 23 -7.17 -9.49 -7.07
CA GLN A 23 -7.86 -8.29 -6.58
C GLN A 23 -8.30 -8.46 -5.12
N LYS A 24 -8.96 -9.58 -4.80
CA LYS A 24 -9.38 -9.90 -3.43
C LYS A 24 -8.22 -9.94 -2.45
N LEU A 25 -7.07 -10.50 -2.84
CA LEU A 25 -5.88 -10.54 -1.99
C LEU A 25 -5.30 -9.15 -1.75
N VAL A 26 -5.32 -8.26 -2.75
CA VAL A 26 -4.91 -6.85 -2.59
C VAL A 26 -5.80 -6.14 -1.57
N GLU A 27 -7.11 -6.32 -1.67
CA GLU A 27 -8.11 -5.74 -0.77
C GLU A 27 -8.01 -6.32 0.65
N TYR A 28 -8.03 -7.65 0.77
CA TYR A 28 -7.95 -8.36 2.03
C TYR A 28 -6.68 -8.01 2.81
N ARG A 29 -5.55 -7.95 2.11
CA ARG A 29 -4.28 -7.54 2.71
C ARG A 29 -4.17 -6.03 2.88
N ASN A 30 -5.15 -5.22 2.51
CA ASN A 30 -5.10 -3.75 2.60
C ASN A 30 -3.84 -3.13 1.97
N ILE A 31 -3.34 -3.69 0.86
CA ILE A 31 -2.06 -3.25 0.27
C ILE A 31 -2.12 -1.77 -0.14
N SER A 32 -3.29 -1.28 -0.55
CA SER A 32 -3.53 0.12 -0.89
C SER A 32 -3.30 1.11 0.27
N LYS A 33 -3.21 0.64 1.52
CA LYS A 33 -2.93 1.48 2.69
C LYS A 33 -1.45 1.85 2.84
N TRP A 34 -0.53 1.06 2.27
CA TRP A 34 0.92 1.32 2.38
C TRP A 34 1.65 1.29 1.03
N VAL A 35 0.98 0.90 -0.06
CA VAL A 35 1.49 1.01 -1.41
C VAL A 35 0.48 1.76 -2.27
N LYS A 36 0.94 2.77 -3.01
CA LYS A 36 0.12 3.53 -3.95
C LYS A 36 -0.29 2.66 -5.15
N ILE A 37 -1.37 1.88 -4.97
CA ILE A 37 -1.98 1.05 -6.01
C ILE A 37 -3.49 1.26 -6.04
N SER A 38 -4.05 1.15 -7.24
CA SER A 38 -5.50 1.19 -7.46
C SER A 38 -6.00 -0.22 -7.70
N THR A 39 -6.89 -0.71 -6.85
CA THR A 39 -7.47 -2.06 -6.96
C THR A 39 -8.14 -2.32 -8.32
N PRO A 40 -8.94 -1.40 -8.89
CA PRO A 40 -9.47 -1.55 -10.26
C PRO A 40 -8.41 -1.75 -11.36
N SER A 41 -7.16 -1.35 -11.12
CA SER A 41 -6.09 -1.49 -12.11
C SER A 41 -5.47 -2.89 -12.20
N ILE A 42 -5.84 -3.81 -11.29
CA ILE A 42 -5.30 -5.18 -11.25
C ILE A 42 -5.67 -5.98 -12.50
N TYR A 43 -6.93 -5.96 -12.93
CA TYR A 43 -7.36 -6.67 -14.15
C TYR A 43 -6.58 -6.22 -15.39
N LYS A 44 -6.51 -4.91 -15.60
CA LYS A 44 -5.72 -4.31 -16.70
C LYS A 44 -4.25 -4.72 -16.60
N LYS A 45 -3.72 -4.82 -15.39
CA LYS A 45 -2.33 -5.19 -15.16
C LYS A 45 -2.06 -6.65 -15.52
N VAL A 46 -2.94 -7.57 -15.12
CA VAL A 46 -2.79 -9.00 -15.43
C VAL A 46 -2.70 -9.21 -16.95
N ILE A 47 -3.62 -8.63 -17.73
CA ILE A 47 -3.60 -8.70 -19.21
C ILE A 47 -2.26 -8.20 -19.77
N GLN A 48 -1.79 -7.04 -19.31
CA GLN A 48 -0.50 -6.48 -19.76
C GLN A 48 0.71 -7.34 -19.40
N LEU A 49 0.67 -8.05 -18.28
CA LEU A 49 1.75 -8.95 -17.88
C LEU A 49 1.75 -10.24 -18.72
N GLU A 50 0.56 -10.71 -19.11
CA GLU A 50 0.39 -11.86 -20.00
C GLU A 50 0.86 -11.55 -21.42
N GLU A 51 0.44 -10.42 -22.00
CA GLU A 51 0.89 -9.94 -23.31
C GLU A 51 2.43 -9.83 -23.39
N LYS A 52 3.08 -9.46 -22.28
CA LYS A 52 4.54 -9.40 -22.17
C LYS A 52 5.20 -10.75 -21.94
N GLY A 53 4.44 -11.82 -21.77
CA GLY A 53 4.90 -13.18 -21.49
C GLY A 53 5.48 -13.37 -20.09
N TYR A 54 5.18 -12.46 -19.14
CA TYR A 54 5.62 -12.61 -17.74
C TYR A 54 4.74 -13.58 -16.96
N ILE A 55 3.48 -13.70 -17.36
CA ILE A 55 2.54 -14.68 -16.84
C ILE A 55 1.90 -15.40 -18.01
N SER A 56 1.35 -16.58 -17.76
CA SER A 56 0.57 -17.37 -18.71
C SER A 56 -0.74 -17.78 -18.07
N SER A 57 -1.83 -17.74 -18.81
CA SER A 57 -3.11 -18.29 -18.35
C SER A 57 -3.39 -19.70 -18.85
N HIS A 58 -4.15 -20.45 -18.07
CA HIS A 58 -4.90 -21.61 -18.53
C HIS A 58 -6.35 -21.46 -18.07
N ILE A 59 -7.27 -22.06 -18.83
CA ILE A 59 -8.70 -22.05 -18.48
C ILE A 59 -8.95 -23.20 -17.52
N GLU A 60 -9.42 -22.89 -16.32
CA GLU A 60 -9.98 -23.88 -15.40
C GLU A 60 -11.50 -23.87 -15.50
N ARG A 61 -12.06 -25.09 -15.56
CA ARG A 61 -13.51 -25.31 -15.55
C ARG A 61 -13.89 -26.16 -14.35
N GLU A 62 -14.42 -25.51 -13.32
CA GLU A 62 -15.01 -26.20 -12.17
C GLU A 62 -16.50 -26.46 -12.41
N GLY A 63 -16.83 -27.62 -12.99
CA GLY A 63 -18.21 -28.08 -13.14
C GLY A 63 -19.12 -27.13 -13.94
N LYS A 64 -20.18 -26.60 -13.30
CA LYS A 64 -21.16 -25.67 -13.89
C LYS A 64 -20.76 -24.19 -13.75
N MET A 65 -19.60 -23.87 -13.19
CA MET A 65 -19.17 -22.48 -13.02
C MET A 65 -18.62 -21.87 -14.32
N PRO A 66 -18.62 -20.53 -14.45
CA PRO A 66 -18.02 -19.84 -15.59
C PRO A 66 -16.54 -20.21 -15.73
N GLU A 67 -16.06 -20.26 -16.98
CA GLU A 67 -14.64 -20.43 -17.28
C GLU A 67 -13.82 -19.33 -16.60
N LYS A 68 -12.80 -19.73 -15.83
CA LYS A 68 -11.91 -18.81 -15.11
C LYS A 68 -10.50 -18.95 -15.65
N SER A 69 -9.93 -17.85 -16.13
CA SER A 69 -8.50 -17.80 -16.45
C SER A 69 -7.70 -17.77 -15.16
N VAL A 70 -6.91 -18.80 -14.93
CA VAL A 70 -5.94 -18.88 -13.84
C VAL A 70 -4.57 -18.57 -14.39
N TYR A 71 -3.86 -17.64 -13.76
CA TYR A 71 -2.57 -17.14 -14.21
C TYR A 71 -1.45 -17.78 -13.40
N SER A 72 -0.35 -18.10 -14.07
CA SER A 72 0.88 -18.64 -13.47
C SER A 72 2.09 -17.81 -13.93
N LEU A 73 3.10 -17.73 -13.06
CA LEU A 73 4.34 -17.02 -13.36
C LEU A 73 5.22 -17.82 -14.32
N THR A 74 5.70 -17.20 -15.41
CA THR A 74 6.65 -17.83 -16.33
C THR A 74 8.10 -17.65 -15.85
N GLU A 75 9.07 -18.33 -16.48
CA GLU A 75 10.51 -18.08 -16.24
C GLU A 75 10.90 -16.63 -16.54
N LYS A 76 10.32 -16.04 -17.59
CA LYS A 76 10.50 -14.62 -17.90
C LYS A 76 9.91 -13.74 -16.79
N GLY A 77 8.76 -14.11 -16.24
CA GLY A 77 8.13 -13.46 -15.09
C GLY A 77 8.96 -13.52 -13.82
N LYS A 78 9.59 -14.66 -13.52
CA LYS A 78 10.49 -14.83 -12.36
C LYS A 78 11.68 -13.87 -12.44
N ARG A 79 12.33 -13.78 -13.60
CA ARG A 79 13.44 -12.81 -13.82
C ARG A 79 12.96 -11.37 -13.70
N GLN A 80 11.77 -11.07 -14.23
CA GLN A 80 11.19 -9.73 -14.12
C GLN A 80 10.85 -9.37 -12.67
N PHE A 81 10.36 -10.32 -11.87
CA PHE A 81 10.10 -10.13 -10.45
C PHE A 81 11.38 -9.74 -9.70
N GLU A 82 12.48 -10.49 -9.89
CA GLU A 82 13.77 -10.19 -9.25
C GLU A 82 14.34 -8.85 -9.71
N LYS A 83 14.25 -8.56 -11.00
CA LYS A 83 14.64 -7.25 -11.56
C LYS A 83 13.88 -6.11 -10.89
N LEU A 84 12.55 -6.23 -10.74
CA LEU A 84 11.72 -5.20 -10.11
C LEU A 84 12.03 -5.03 -8.62
N MET A 85 12.33 -6.11 -7.91
CA MET A 85 12.77 -6.04 -6.51
C MET A 85 14.02 -5.15 -6.37
N LEU A 86 15.05 -5.42 -7.19
CA LEU A 86 16.29 -4.64 -7.20
C LEU A 86 16.05 -3.19 -7.64
N GLU A 87 15.36 -2.99 -8.76
CA GLU A 87 15.08 -1.65 -9.31
C GLU A 87 14.33 -0.77 -8.32
N ILE A 88 13.31 -1.30 -7.64
CA ILE A 88 12.52 -0.51 -6.68
C ILE A 88 13.33 -0.25 -5.41
N SER A 89 14.14 -1.21 -4.96
CA SER A 89 14.99 -1.05 -3.76
C SER A 89 16.05 0.05 -3.91
N CYS A 90 16.46 0.38 -5.14
CA CYS A 90 17.44 1.43 -5.41
C CYS A 90 16.81 2.81 -5.65
N LYS A 91 15.47 2.94 -5.63
CA LYS A 91 14.83 4.24 -5.87
C LYS A 91 14.98 5.17 -4.67
N PRO A 92 15.16 6.49 -4.91
CA PRO A 92 15.04 7.47 -3.85
C PRO A 92 13.69 7.34 -3.13
N ILE A 93 13.74 7.39 -1.79
CA ILE A 93 12.55 7.37 -0.95
C ILE A 93 12.01 8.79 -0.88
N ASN A 94 10.76 8.97 -1.31
CA ASN A 94 10.04 10.24 -1.23
C ASN A 94 8.79 10.05 -0.36
N ILE A 95 8.60 10.92 0.62
CA ILE A 95 7.42 10.94 1.49
C ILE A 95 6.58 12.15 1.11
N PHE A 96 5.42 11.91 0.50
CA PHE A 96 4.47 12.96 0.12
C PHE A 96 3.28 12.93 1.07
N LEU A 97 3.13 13.99 1.85
CA LEU A 97 2.04 14.17 2.80
C LEU A 97 1.17 15.32 2.28
N ASP A 98 -0.05 15.01 1.84
CA ASP A 98 -0.92 16.00 1.18
C ASP A 98 -1.23 17.19 2.10
N PHE A 99 -1.31 16.98 3.41
CA PHE A 99 -1.52 18.06 4.38
C PHE A 99 -0.36 19.07 4.40
N ASN A 100 0.83 18.73 3.90
CA ASN A 100 1.91 19.72 3.76
C ASN A 100 1.49 20.89 2.87
N ALA A 101 0.60 20.68 1.90
CA ALA A 101 0.03 21.75 1.10
C ALA A 101 -0.80 22.74 1.95
N VAL A 102 -1.43 22.26 3.03
CA VAL A 102 -2.12 23.13 4.01
C VAL A 102 -1.09 23.94 4.80
N ILE A 103 -0.04 23.27 5.31
CA ILE A 103 0.99 23.90 6.14
C ILE A 103 1.71 25.04 5.41
N VAL A 104 2.12 24.82 4.15
CA VAL A 104 2.85 25.85 3.39
C VAL A 104 2.01 27.06 2.99
N ASN A 105 0.67 26.97 3.09
CA ASN A 105 -0.26 28.08 2.82
C ASN A 105 -0.94 28.59 4.10
N LEU A 106 -0.52 28.11 5.28
CA LEU A 106 -1.23 28.36 6.53
C LEU A 106 -1.21 29.84 6.91
N ASP A 107 -0.11 30.53 6.64
CA ASP A 107 0.09 31.97 6.87
C ASP A 107 -0.88 32.86 6.09
N SER A 108 -1.43 32.34 4.99
CA SER A 108 -2.38 33.03 4.12
C SER A 108 -3.83 32.94 4.63
N MET A 109 -4.07 32.22 5.72
CA MET A 109 -5.40 32.04 6.34
C MET A 109 -5.61 32.97 7.55
N PRO A 110 -6.86 33.34 7.87
CA PRO A 110 -7.18 34.01 9.14
C PRO A 110 -6.73 33.17 10.34
N ARG A 111 -6.23 33.82 11.40
CA ARG A 111 -5.67 33.14 12.59
C ARG A 111 -6.62 32.11 13.20
N GLU A 112 -7.92 32.41 13.24
CA GLU A 112 -8.94 31.51 13.79
C GLU A 112 -9.03 30.20 12.99
N ARG A 113 -8.84 30.28 11.66
CA ARG A 113 -8.87 29.12 10.77
C ARG A 113 -7.55 28.35 10.74
N GLN A 114 -6.43 29.00 11.04
CA GLN A 114 -5.14 28.30 11.13
C GLN A 114 -5.17 27.23 12.22
N GLN A 115 -5.69 27.56 13.40
CA GLN A 115 -5.80 26.60 14.51
C GLN A 115 -6.71 25.42 14.15
N GLU A 116 -7.86 25.69 13.51
CA GLU A 116 -8.78 24.65 13.02
C GLU A 116 -8.08 23.70 12.04
N CYS A 117 -7.24 24.20 11.13
CA CYS A 117 -6.45 23.36 10.22
C CYS A 117 -5.48 22.44 10.98
N LEU A 118 -4.77 22.96 11.98
CA LEU A 118 -3.82 22.19 12.78
C LEU A 118 -4.53 21.10 13.62
N ASP A 119 -5.67 21.44 14.22
CA ASP A 119 -6.48 20.50 15.01
C ASP A 119 -7.04 19.37 14.14
N ASN A 120 -7.49 19.69 12.92
CA ASN A 120 -7.95 18.69 11.96
C ASN A 120 -6.84 17.71 11.55
N ILE A 121 -5.61 18.21 11.37
CA ILE A 121 -4.45 17.36 11.06
C ILE A 121 -4.12 16.47 12.26
N GLU A 122 -4.05 17.02 13.47
CA GLU A 122 -3.78 16.26 14.70
C GLU A 122 -4.82 15.16 14.91
N SER A 123 -6.12 15.48 14.85
CA SER A 123 -7.19 14.49 14.99
C SER A 123 -7.14 13.40 13.91
N SER A 124 -6.81 13.77 12.67
CA SER A 124 -6.62 12.78 11.59
C SER A 124 -5.44 11.85 11.86
N MET A 125 -4.37 12.36 12.47
CA MET A 125 -3.20 11.56 12.86
C MET A 125 -3.51 10.62 14.02
N GLU A 126 -4.27 11.06 15.03
CA GLU A 126 -4.73 10.21 16.14
C GLU A 126 -5.56 9.02 15.62
N VAL A 127 -6.48 9.28 14.68
CA VAL A 127 -7.30 8.23 14.04
C VAL A 127 -6.41 7.22 13.30
N LEU A 128 -5.43 7.69 12.54
CA LEU A 128 -4.48 6.82 11.83
C LEU A 128 -3.64 5.98 12.80
N LYS A 129 -3.08 6.61 13.84
CA LYS A 129 -2.24 5.95 14.83
C LYS A 129 -3.01 4.84 15.55
N LYS A 130 -4.20 5.14 16.04
CA LYS A 130 -5.08 4.16 16.69
C LYS A 130 -5.40 2.97 15.77
N TYR A 131 -5.73 3.24 14.51
CA TYR A 131 -5.95 2.18 13.53
C TYR A 131 -4.72 1.27 13.39
N LEU A 132 -3.51 1.83 13.35
CA LEU A 132 -2.27 1.07 13.23
C LEU A 132 -1.98 0.24 14.48
N GLU A 133 -2.20 0.80 15.68
CA GLU A 133 -2.05 0.08 16.96
C GLU A 133 -2.96 -1.14 17.04
N GLU A 134 -4.25 -0.96 16.74
CA GLU A 134 -5.23 -2.04 16.71
C GLU A 134 -4.84 -3.11 15.69
N ASN A 135 -4.38 -2.70 14.50
CA ASN A 135 -3.96 -3.60 13.43
C ASN A 135 -2.72 -4.43 13.82
N ILE A 136 -1.75 -3.79 14.47
CA ILE A 136 -0.54 -4.44 14.98
C ILE A 136 -0.91 -5.44 16.08
N ALA A 137 -1.77 -5.06 17.03
CA ALA A 137 -2.22 -5.94 18.11
C ALA A 137 -2.94 -7.19 17.58
N LEU A 138 -3.83 -7.02 16.60
CA LEU A 138 -4.58 -8.10 15.95
C LEU A 138 -3.69 -9.08 15.16
N LYS A 139 -2.53 -8.63 14.69
CA LYS A 139 -1.60 -9.44 13.87
C LYS A 139 -0.47 -10.04 14.66
N LYS A 140 0.00 -9.40 15.75
CA LYS A 140 1.03 -9.95 16.65
C LYS A 140 0.62 -11.30 17.26
N SER A 141 -0.68 -11.55 17.42
CA SER A 141 -1.23 -12.78 18.00
C SER A 141 -1.42 -13.93 17.01
N LYS A 142 -1.06 -13.75 15.73
CA LYS A 142 -1.28 -14.74 14.66
C LYS A 142 0.05 -15.27 14.11
N GLU A 143 0.25 -16.58 14.19
CA GLU A 143 1.49 -17.25 13.72
C GLU A 143 1.70 -17.16 12.19
N ASP A 144 0.62 -17.06 11.41
CA ASP A 144 0.67 -17.05 9.95
C ASP A 144 1.03 -15.68 9.32
N ILE A 145 1.30 -14.65 10.12
CA ILE A 145 1.64 -13.32 9.60
C ILE A 145 3.15 -13.26 9.30
N PRO A 146 3.56 -13.02 8.03
CA PRO A 146 4.98 -12.92 7.71
C PRO A 146 5.67 -11.77 8.42
N VAL A 147 6.89 -11.99 8.90
CA VAL A 147 7.75 -10.98 9.54
C VAL A 147 7.87 -9.71 8.69
N THR A 148 8.02 -9.85 7.37
CA THR A 148 8.10 -8.72 6.45
C THR A 148 6.81 -7.90 6.37
N GLY A 149 5.65 -8.54 6.57
CA GLY A 149 4.36 -7.84 6.65
C GLY A 149 4.24 -7.03 7.94
N MET A 150 4.69 -7.59 9.07
CA MET A 150 4.77 -6.87 10.34
C MET A 150 5.76 -5.70 10.30
N ALA A 151 6.90 -5.88 9.63
CA ALA A 151 7.91 -4.83 9.48
C ALA A 151 7.34 -3.56 8.81
N VAL A 152 6.53 -3.71 7.76
CA VAL A 152 5.87 -2.57 7.10
C VAL A 152 4.87 -1.89 8.04
N LEU A 153 4.06 -2.64 8.79
CA LEU A 153 3.10 -2.05 9.74
C LEU A 153 3.80 -1.27 10.84
N GLN A 154 4.88 -1.84 11.40
CA GLN A 154 5.67 -1.15 12.42
C GLN A 154 6.28 0.13 11.87
N GLN A 155 6.79 0.09 10.64
CA GLN A 155 7.32 1.27 9.95
C GLN A 155 6.25 2.36 9.73
N GLN A 156 5.02 1.99 9.38
CA GLN A 156 3.90 2.95 9.28
C GLN A 156 3.57 3.57 10.64
N TYR A 157 3.56 2.77 11.70
CA TYR A 157 3.30 3.25 13.06
C TYR A 157 4.38 4.24 13.54
N THR A 158 5.66 3.93 13.33
CA THR A 158 6.76 4.85 13.67
C THR A 158 6.66 6.17 12.92
N LEU A 159 6.25 6.16 11.64
CA LEU A 159 6.01 7.41 10.91
C LEU A 159 4.83 8.20 11.48
N ALA A 160 3.76 7.52 11.88
CA ALA A 160 2.60 8.17 12.49
C ALA A 160 2.95 8.83 13.82
N GLU A 161 3.73 8.16 14.67
CA GLU A 161 4.25 8.74 15.93
C GLU A 161 5.09 9.99 15.67
N ALA A 162 6.04 9.93 14.73
CA ALA A 162 6.88 11.08 14.41
C ALA A 162 6.08 12.28 13.90
N ILE A 163 5.02 12.06 13.11
CA ILE A 163 4.15 13.14 12.61
C ILE A 163 3.26 13.70 13.73
N GLU A 164 2.75 12.85 14.64
CA GLU A 164 1.97 13.28 15.81
C GLU A 164 2.81 14.17 16.75
N GLU A 165 4.05 13.78 17.04
CA GLU A 165 4.97 14.60 17.83
C GLU A 165 5.28 15.94 17.13
N TRP A 166 5.48 15.90 15.81
CA TRP A 166 5.75 17.08 15.01
C TRP A 166 4.59 18.08 15.02
N ILE A 167 3.34 17.63 14.81
CA ILE A 167 2.18 18.54 14.79
C ILE A 167 1.94 19.17 16.17
N ALA A 168 2.16 18.41 17.25
CA ALA A 168 2.09 18.93 18.62
C ALA A 168 3.16 20.00 18.90
N SER A 169 4.37 19.86 18.33
CA SER A 169 5.42 20.89 18.40
C SER A 169 5.04 22.13 17.60
N LEU A 170 4.61 21.94 16.36
CA LEU A 170 4.24 23.04 15.46
C LEU A 170 3.13 23.92 16.04
N LYS A 171 2.11 23.31 16.66
CA LYS A 171 1.03 24.03 17.34
C LYS A 171 1.54 24.95 18.46
N LYS A 172 2.61 24.57 19.16
CA LYS A 172 3.22 25.42 20.20
C LYS A 172 3.97 26.59 19.60
N GLU A 173 4.69 26.36 18.49
CA GLU A 173 5.47 27.39 17.79
C GLU A 173 4.56 28.46 17.16
N ILE A 174 3.44 28.07 16.56
CA ILE A 174 2.51 29.00 15.91
C ILE A 174 1.68 29.81 16.91
N ASN A 175 1.40 29.25 18.08
CA ASN A 175 0.64 29.92 19.14
C ASN A 175 1.51 30.76 20.09
N SER A 176 2.84 30.73 19.93
CA SER A 176 3.79 31.57 20.66
C SER A 176 3.92 32.95 20.01
#